data_AF-A0A6C0CF62-F1
#
_entry.id   AF-A0A6C0CF62-F1
#
_cell.length_a   1.000
_cell.length_b   1.000
_cell.length_c   1.000
_cell.angle_alpha   90.00
_cell.angle_beta   90.00
_cell.angle_gamma   90.00
#
_symmetry.space_group_name_H-M   'P 1'
#
loop_
_entity.id
_entity.type
_entity.pdbx_description
1 polymer ?
#
loop_
_entity_poly.entity_id
_entity_poly.type
_entity_poly.pdbx_seq_one_letter_code
_entity_poly.pdbx_strand_id
1 'polypeptide(L)'
;MDSIAELRKHRFFNLTLIDLVPTLIVGLIIHSYLWLYPLELSDDQQTNRTFVQYAASLVLILTTLLGLGVVIHRMFGIKSGLSAHLGLNGLPNKKII
;
A
#
# COMPACT_ATOMS: atom_id res chain seq x y z
N MET A 1 -1.17 -32.42 -15.80
CA MET A 1 -0.61 -31.30 -16.60
C MET A 1 -1.60 -30.17 -16.48
N ASP A 2 -1.39 -29.34 -15.47
CA ASP A 2 -2.33 -28.28 -15.15
C ASP A 2 -2.25 -27.25 -16.27
N SER A 3 -3.38 -27.04 -16.93
CA SER A 3 -3.44 -26.18 -18.11
C SER A 3 -2.97 -24.77 -17.75
N ILE A 4 -2.34 -24.05 -18.68
CA ILE A 4 -1.96 -22.63 -18.52
C ILE A 4 -3.14 -21.75 -18.03
N ALA A 5 -4.39 -22.21 -18.22
CA ALA A 5 -5.59 -21.56 -17.71
C ALA A 5 -5.73 -21.62 -16.17
N GLU A 6 -5.28 -22.68 -15.49
CA GLU A 6 -5.34 -22.78 -14.01
C GLU A 6 -4.31 -21.89 -13.32
N LEU A 7 -3.09 -21.79 -13.87
CA LEU A 7 -2.06 -20.84 -13.40
C LEU A 7 -2.54 -19.37 -13.48
N ARG A 8 -3.46 -19.07 -14.40
CA ARG A 8 -4.05 -17.73 -14.55
C ARG A 8 -5.12 -17.43 -13.49
N LYS A 9 -5.75 -18.44 -12.89
CA LYS A 9 -6.80 -18.29 -11.87
C LYS A 9 -6.24 -17.78 -10.53
N HIS A 10 -5.00 -18.15 -10.19
CA HIS A 10 -4.30 -17.67 -8.99
C HIS A 10 -3.65 -16.28 -9.13
N ARG A 11 -3.73 -15.67 -10.33
CA ARG A 11 -3.08 -14.38 -10.62
C ARG A 11 -3.73 -13.19 -9.90
N PHE A 12 -4.99 -13.32 -9.44
CA PHE A 12 -5.68 -12.27 -8.67
C PHE A 12 -5.08 -12.05 -7.28
N PHE A 13 -4.69 -13.13 -6.60
CA PHE A 13 -4.10 -13.04 -5.27
C PHE A 13 -2.59 -12.81 -5.31
N ASN A 14 -1.87 -13.37 -6.30
CA ASN A 14 -0.41 -13.30 -6.31
C ASN A 14 0.18 -11.91 -6.59
N LEU A 15 -0.32 -11.16 -7.57
CA LEU A 15 0.24 -9.81 -7.84
C LEU A 15 -0.14 -8.81 -6.74
N THR A 16 -1.36 -8.91 -6.20
CA THR A 16 -1.81 -8.03 -5.12
C THR A 16 -1.01 -8.27 -3.84
N LEU A 17 -0.77 -9.52 -3.45
CA LEU A 17 -0.03 -9.84 -2.23
C LEU A 17 1.46 -9.48 -2.35
N ILE A 18 2.07 -9.66 -3.53
CA ILE A 18 3.46 -9.29 -3.78
C ILE A 18 3.69 -7.78 -3.67
N ASP A 19 2.73 -6.93 -4.06
CA ASP A 19 2.85 -5.48 -3.88
C ASP A 19 2.44 -5.04 -2.46
N LEU A 20 1.41 -5.70 -1.91
CA LEU A 20 0.81 -5.34 -0.63
C LEU A 20 1.76 -5.61 0.53
N VAL A 21 2.37 -6.79 0.59
CA VAL A 21 3.23 -7.18 1.71
C VAL A 21 4.44 -6.24 1.87
N PRO A 22 5.23 -5.92 0.83
CA PRO A 22 6.29 -4.93 0.92
C PRO A 22 5.78 -3.55 1.30
N THR A 23 4.63 -3.11 0.76
CA THR A 23 4.04 -1.81 1.11
C THR A 23 3.69 -1.73 2.59
N LEU A 24 3.10 -2.80 3.15
CA LEU A 24 2.78 -2.88 4.56
C LEU A 24 4.04 -2.93 5.43
N ILE A 25 5.07 -3.69 5.04
CA ILE A 25 6.35 -3.75 5.75
C ILE A 25 7.02 -2.38 5.78
N VAL A 26 7.11 -1.71 4.63
CA VAL A 26 7.68 -0.34 4.54
C VAL A 26 6.87 0.63 5.39
N GLY A 27 5.53 0.55 5.34
CA GLY A 27 4.67 1.39 6.18
C GLY A 27 4.88 1.16 7.68
N LEU A 28 5.05 -0.09 8.11
CA LEU A 28 5.35 -0.43 9.50
C LEU A 28 6.71 0.11 9.94
N ILE A 29 7.73 0.03 9.08
CA ILE A 29 9.07 0.57 9.36
C ILE A 29 9.00 2.10 9.52
N ILE A 30 8.37 2.78 8.55
CA ILE A 30 8.22 4.25 8.58
C ILE A 30 7.43 4.69 9.81
N HIS A 31 6.29 4.04 10.08
CA HIS A 31 5.46 4.35 11.26
C HIS A 31 6.23 4.13 12.56
N SER A 32 6.91 2.99 12.70
CA SER A 32 7.70 2.69 13.90
C SER A 32 8.81 3.71 14.12
N TYR A 33 9.52 4.10 13.05
CA TYR A 33 10.56 5.12 13.12
C TYR A 33 9.99 6.48 13.57
N LEU A 34 8.93 6.97 12.94
CA LEU A 34 8.31 8.25 13.28
C LEU A 34 7.63 8.24 14.65
N TRP A 35 7.15 7.07 15.09
CA TRP A 35 6.60 6.90 16.43
C TRP A 35 7.71 6.95 17.48
N LEU A 36 8.87 6.34 17.25
CA LEU A 36 9.98 6.37 18.21
C LEU A 36 10.72 7.70 18.22
N TYR A 37 10.86 8.35 17.06
CA TYR A 37 11.61 9.58 16.86
C TYR A 37 10.72 10.67 16.25
N PRO A 38 9.75 11.23 17.01
CA PRO A 38 8.89 12.28 16.51
C PRO A 38 9.67 13.57 16.24
N LEU A 39 9.34 14.25 15.14
CA LEU A 39 10.07 15.45 14.70
C LEU A 39 9.77 16.70 15.55
N GLU A 40 8.54 16.81 16.06
CA GLU A 40 8.02 18.05 16.69
C GLU A 40 7.19 17.76 17.95
N LEU A 41 7.65 16.86 18.82
CA LEU A 41 7.02 16.62 20.13
C LEU A 41 8.03 16.88 21.24
N SER A 42 7.58 17.53 22.32
CA SER A 42 8.35 17.56 23.57
C SER A 42 8.31 16.19 24.26
N ASP A 43 9.26 15.93 25.17
CA ASP A 43 9.34 14.67 25.92
C ASP A 43 8.04 14.36 26.69
N ASP A 44 7.42 15.39 27.28
CA ASP A 44 6.14 15.27 27.98
C ASP A 44 5.00 14.88 27.03
N GLN A 45 4.97 15.44 25.82
CA GLN A 45 3.96 15.07 24.83
C GLN A 45 4.19 13.66 24.29
N GLN A 46 5.46 13.25 24.12
CA GLN A 46 5.82 11.93 23.63
C GLN A 46 5.42 10.82 24.61
N THR A 47 5.62 11.03 25.90
CA THR A 47 5.30 10.08 26.97
C THR A 47 3.78 9.94 27.19
N ASN A 48 3.02 11.01 26.96
CA ASN A 48 1.56 11.01 27.09
C ASN A 48 0.82 10.44 25.87
N ARG A 49 1.53 9.89 24.88
CA ARG A 49 0.88 9.29 23.71
C ARG A 49 0.15 8.02 24.06
N THR A 50 -1.07 7.91 23.54
CA THR A 50 -1.97 6.78 23.80
C THR A 50 -1.89 5.72 22.72
N PHE A 51 -2.31 4.51 23.05
CA PHE A 51 -2.48 3.42 22.08
C PHE A 51 -3.46 3.78 20.96
N VAL A 52 -4.50 4.58 21.24
CA VAL A 52 -5.45 5.03 20.22
C VAL A 52 -4.77 5.92 19.18
N GLN A 53 -3.89 6.83 19.61
CA GLN A 53 -3.09 7.65 18.70
C GLN A 53 -2.11 6.80 17.87
N TYR A 54 -1.53 5.76 18.48
CA TYR A 54 -0.69 4.79 17.77
C TYR A 54 -1.49 4.10 16.65
N ALA A 55 -2.65 3.52 16.99
CA ALA A 55 -3.48 2.81 16.02
C ALA A 55 -4.00 3.72 14.91
N ALA A 56 -4.47 4.92 15.25
CA ALA A 56 -4.98 5.89 14.28
C ALA A 56 -3.89 6.35 13.31
N SER A 57 -2.70 6.70 13.81
CA SER A 57 -1.57 7.10 12.96
C SER A 57 -1.06 5.96 12.09
N LEU A 58 -1.08 4.72 12.59
CA LEU A 58 -0.70 3.53 11.81
C LEU A 58 -1.66 3.33 10.64
N VAL A 59 -2.98 3.36 10.89
CA VAL A 59 -3.98 3.23 9.83
C VAL A 59 -3.80 4.33 8.78
N LEU A 60 -3.59 5.59 9.20
CA LEU A 60 -3.36 6.70 8.28
C LEU A 60 -2.13 6.49 7.38
N ILE A 61 -1.00 6.06 7.94
CA ILE A 61 0.22 5.78 7.16
C ILE A 61 -0.02 4.64 6.17
N LEU A 62 -0.64 3.54 6.61
CA LEU A 62 -0.91 2.40 5.73
C LEU A 62 -1.86 2.77 4.61
N THR A 63 -2.98 3.45 4.88
CA THR A 63 -3.91 3.90 3.85
C THR A 63 -3.25 4.86 2.86
N THR A 64 -2.41 5.78 3.35
CA THR A 64 -1.68 6.73 2.50
C THR A 64 -0.72 6.01 1.56
N LEU A 65 0.08 5.07 2.05
CA LEU A 65 1.03 4.31 1.24
C LEU A 65 0.35 3.38 0.24
N LEU A 66 -0.77 2.75 0.62
CA LEU A 66 -1.58 1.97 -0.32
C LEU A 66 -2.15 2.86 -1.44
N GLY A 67 -2.67 4.03 -1.10
CA GLY A 67 -3.14 5.01 -2.08
C GLY A 67 -2.02 5.47 -3.01
N LEU A 68 -0.85 5.79 -2.45
CA LEU A 68 0.33 6.19 -3.23
C LEU A 68 0.80 5.06 -4.16
N GLY A 69 0.86 3.82 -3.66
CA GLY A 69 1.20 2.65 -4.47
C GLY A 69 0.27 2.49 -5.67
N VAL A 70 -1.04 2.67 -5.47
CA VAL A 70 -2.02 2.64 -6.57
C VAL A 70 -1.77 3.76 -7.58
N VAL A 71 -1.48 4.98 -7.13
CA VAL A 71 -1.16 6.12 -8.01
C VAL A 71 0.11 5.85 -8.82
N ILE A 72 1.17 5.37 -8.17
CA ILE A 72 2.44 5.01 -8.82
C ILE A 72 2.19 3.92 -9.87
N HIS A 73 1.49 2.84 -9.50
CA HIS A 73 1.16 1.78 -10.45
C HIS A 73 0.45 2.32 -11.69
N ARG A 74 -0.51 3.24 -11.52
CA ARG A 74 -1.20 3.89 -12.63
C ARG A 74 -0.26 4.74 -13.49
N MET A 75 0.62 5.55 -12.88
CA MET A 75 1.58 6.39 -13.60
C MET A 75 2.56 5.58 -14.45
N PHE A 76 3.02 4.43 -13.96
CA PHE A 76 3.96 3.57 -14.65
C PHE A 76 3.28 2.49 -15.53
N GLY A 77 1.95 2.52 -15.66
CA GLY A 77 1.20 1.53 -16.43
C GLY A 77 1.27 0.10 -15.88
N ILE A 78 1.64 -0.04 -14.60
CA ILE A 78 1.74 -1.31 -13.90
C ILE A 78 0.33 -1.76 -13.51
N LYS A 79 -0.05 -2.97 -13.90
CA LYS A 79 -1.33 -3.58 -13.54
C LYS A 79 -1.20 -4.22 -12.16
N SER A 80 -1.57 -3.50 -11.12
CA SER A 80 -1.64 -4.04 -9.76
C SER A 80 -3.02 -4.59 -9.47
N GLY A 81 -3.10 -5.66 -8.68
CA GLY A 81 -4.39 -6.25 -8.33
C GLY A 81 -5.21 -5.40 -7.35
N LEU A 82 -4.57 -4.59 -6.49
CA LEU A 82 -5.28 -3.61 -5.65
C LEU A 82 -5.94 -2.53 -6.51
N SER A 83 -5.19 -1.98 -7.46
CA SER A 83 -5.71 -1.04 -8.46
C SER A 83 -6.83 -1.67 -9.31
N ALA A 84 -6.77 -2.97 -9.60
CA ALA A 84 -7.86 -3.72 -10.25
C ALA A 84 -9.15 -3.70 -9.44
N HIS A 85 -9.07 -4.06 -8.15
CA HIS A 85 -10.23 -4.10 -7.25
C HIS A 85 -10.85 -2.73 -7.04
N LEU A 86 -10.03 -1.67 -7.07
CA LEU A 86 -10.49 -0.28 -6.98
C LEU A 86 -11.01 0.29 -8.32
N GLY A 87 -10.96 -0.48 -9.42
CA GLY A 87 -11.37 -0.01 -10.75
C GLY A 87 -10.40 0.97 -11.42
N LEU A 88 -9.16 1.07 -10.92
CA LEU A 88 -8.14 2.05 -11.32
C LEU A 88 -7.09 1.49 -12.30
N ASN A 89 -7.22 0.22 -12.70
CA ASN A 89 -6.34 -0.44 -13.69
C ASN A 89 -6.56 0.01 -15.15
N GLY A 90 -7.43 0.99 -15.39
CA GLY A 90 -7.60 1.60 -16.71
C GLY A 90 -6.27 2.19 -17.19
N LEU A 91 -5.68 1.57 -18.21
CA LEU A 91 -4.53 2.12 -18.93
C LEU A 91 -4.90 3.55 -19.39
N PRO A 92 -3.98 4.53 -19.34
CA PRO A 92 -4.20 5.79 -20.01
C PRO A 92 -4.54 5.47 -21.47
N ASN A 93 -5.70 5.96 -21.90
CA ASN A 93 -6.36 5.69 -23.18
C ASN A 93 -5.33 5.50 -24.31
N LYS A 94 -4.98 4.23 -24.61
CA LYS A 94 -4.13 3.92 -25.74
C LYS A 94 -5.01 4.19 -26.95
N LYS A 95 -4.85 5.38 -27.55
CA LYS A 95 -5.53 5.72 -28.80
C LYS A 95 -5.36 4.54 -29.74
N ILE A 96 -6.47 3.89 -30.05
CA ILE A 96 -6.55 2.95 -31.17
C ILE A 96 -6.35 3.85 -32.39
N ILE A 97 -5.13 3.81 -32.95
CA ILE A 97 -4.84 4.33 -34.28
C ILE A 97 -5.14 3.19 -35.25
#